data_AF-M5S2D7-F1
#
_entry.id   AF-M5S2D7-F1
#
_cell.length_a   1.000
_cell.length_b   1.000
_cell.length_c   1.000
_cell.angle_alpha   90.00
_cell.angle_beta   90.00
_cell.angle_gamma   90.00
#
_symmetry.space_group_name_H-M   'P 1'
#
loop_
_entity.id
_entity.type
_entity.pdbx_description
1 polymer ?
#
loop_
_entity_poly.entity_id
_entity_poly.type
_entity_poly.pdbx_seq_one_letter_code
_entity_poly.pdbx_strand_id
1 'polypeptide(L)'
;MRQFDHEKLNAYQSSIVFVAWAADVLELIPKSQAVHNQFDRAPTSIPLNIAEGNGKFTESDRCRFFDIARGSALECAACLDVMTAKRKIENSHAEEGKRLLIEIVSMLVGLIRSNSAERKH
;
A
#
# COMPACT_ATOMS: atom_id res chain seq x y z
N MET A 1 1.20 26.19 -7.74
CA MET A 1 1.21 25.99 -6.27
C MET A 1 2.42 25.12 -5.93
N ARG A 2 3.15 25.38 -4.84
CA ARG A 2 4.21 24.44 -4.40
C ARG A 2 3.54 23.19 -3.82
N GLN A 3 4.11 22.03 -4.08
CA GLN A 3 3.68 20.71 -3.59
C GLN A 3 4.87 20.03 -2.92
N PHE A 4 4.61 19.14 -1.97
CA PHE A 4 5.66 18.29 -1.41
C PHE A 4 6.11 17.27 -2.46
N ASP A 5 7.39 16.91 -2.46
CA ASP A 5 7.94 16.08 -3.54
C ASP A 5 7.31 14.70 -3.64
N HIS A 6 6.89 14.11 -2.52
CA HIS A 6 6.24 12.80 -2.52
C HIS A 6 4.84 12.84 -3.14
N GLU A 7 4.15 13.98 -3.10
CA GLU A 7 2.82 14.17 -3.70
C GLU A 7 2.87 14.06 -5.23
N LYS A 8 4.07 14.20 -5.83
CA LYS A 8 4.30 14.04 -7.27
C LYS A 8 4.43 12.58 -7.70
N LEU A 9 4.59 11.64 -6.75
CA LEU A 9 4.75 10.22 -7.07
C LEU A 9 3.38 9.58 -7.35
N ASN A 10 3.24 8.95 -8.52
CA ASN A 10 2.03 8.19 -8.85
C ASN A 10 1.75 7.08 -7.84
N ALA A 11 2.80 6.47 -7.26
CA ALA A 11 2.69 5.49 -6.18
C ALA A 11 1.99 6.08 -4.95
N TYR A 12 2.33 7.31 -4.56
CA TYR A 12 1.71 8.01 -3.45
C TYR A 12 0.24 8.31 -3.75
N GLN A 13 -0.05 8.92 -4.89
CA GLN A 13 -1.41 9.26 -5.31
C GLN A 13 -2.33 8.03 -5.34
N SER A 14 -1.84 6.93 -5.93
CA SER A 14 -2.58 5.66 -6.00
C SER A 14 -2.77 5.03 -4.62
N SER A 15 -1.80 5.19 -3.71
CA SER A 15 -1.96 4.72 -2.32
C SER A 15 -3.02 5.50 -1.55
N ILE A 16 -3.21 6.80 -1.84
CA ILE A 16 -4.31 7.58 -1.25
C ILE A 16 -5.67 7.11 -1.77
N VAL A 17 -5.78 6.81 -3.07
CA VAL A 17 -6.99 6.21 -3.66
C VAL A 17 -7.28 4.86 -3.00
N PHE A 18 -6.26 4.03 -2.79
CA PHE A 18 -6.42 2.75 -2.10
C PHE A 18 -6.85 2.93 -0.63
N VAL A 19 -6.31 3.91 0.10
CA VAL A 19 -6.73 4.20 1.48
C VAL A 19 -8.21 4.58 1.56
N ALA A 20 -8.69 5.43 0.64
CA ALA A 20 -10.10 5.78 0.58
C ALA A 20 -10.98 4.54 0.32
N TRP A 21 -10.62 3.73 -0.67
CA TRP A 21 -11.32 2.48 -0.96
C TRP A 21 -11.30 1.50 0.22
N ALA A 22 -10.16 1.39 0.91
CA ALA A 22 -10.01 0.50 2.07
C ALA A 22 -10.87 0.95 3.26
N ALA A 23 -11.07 2.26 3.44
CA ALA A 23 -11.97 2.79 4.47
C ALA A 23 -13.41 2.32 4.24
N ASP A 24 -13.90 2.38 3.00
CA ASP A 24 -15.24 1.90 2.64
C ASP A 24 -15.40 0.39 2.93
N VAL A 25 -14.36 -0.40 2.64
CA VAL A 25 -14.36 -1.85 2.98
C VAL A 25 -14.41 -2.07 4.48
N LEU A 26 -13.66 -1.30 5.28
CA LEU A 26 -13.62 -1.45 6.74
C LEU A 26 -15.00 -1.23 7.38
N GLU A 27 -15.83 -0.36 6.83
CA GLU A 27 -17.21 -0.15 7.31
C GLU A 27 -18.07 -1.43 7.22
N LEU A 28 -17.73 -2.34 6.30
CA LEU A 28 -18.43 -3.62 6.13
C LEU A 28 -17.97 -4.70 7.11
N ILE A 29 -16.84 -4.48 7.80
CA ILE A 29 -16.18 -5.49 8.63
C ILE A 29 -16.40 -5.18 10.11
N PRO A 30 -16.91 -6.11 10.92
CA PRO A 30 -17.02 -5.90 12.35
C PRO A 30 -15.65 -5.68 13.00
N LYS A 31 -15.52 -4.63 13.83
CA LYS A 31 -14.29 -4.31 14.60
C LYS A 31 -13.77 -5.46 15.47
N SER A 32 -14.62 -6.42 15.83
CA SER A 32 -14.24 -7.62 16.60
C SER A 32 -13.43 -8.64 15.79
N GLN A 33 -13.39 -8.54 14.45
CA GLN A 33 -12.60 -9.43 13.62
C GLN A 33 -11.13 -8.99 13.63
N ALA A 34 -10.20 -9.90 13.92
CA ALA A 34 -8.77 -9.60 13.93
C ALA A 34 -8.25 -8.96 12.62
N VAL A 35 -8.84 -9.33 11.47
CA VAL A 35 -8.49 -8.76 10.17
C VAL A 35 -8.83 -7.27 10.05
N HIS A 36 -9.83 -6.76 10.78
CA HIS A 36 -10.17 -5.34 10.79
C HIS A 36 -8.98 -4.51 11.26
N ASN A 37 -8.38 -4.84 12.41
CA ASN A 37 -7.24 -4.07 12.94
C ASN A 37 -5.98 -4.19 12.08
N GLN A 38 -5.82 -5.30 11.35
CA GLN A 38 -4.72 -5.45 10.41
C GLN A 38 -4.94 -4.58 9.16
N PHE A 39 -6.15 -4.66 8.60
CA PHE A 39 -6.53 -3.93 7.39
C PHE A 39 -6.81 -2.44 7.62
N ASP A 40 -7.01 -1.99 8.86
CA ASP A 40 -7.11 -0.56 9.21
C ASP A 40 -5.72 0.12 9.19
N ARG A 41 -4.72 -0.58 9.70
CA ARG A 41 -3.35 -0.04 9.81
C ARG A 41 -2.54 -0.17 8.52
N ALA A 42 -2.67 -1.30 7.83
CA ALA A 42 -1.80 -1.60 6.68
C ALA A 42 -1.96 -0.61 5.51
N PRO A 43 -3.18 -0.22 5.05
CA PRO A 43 -3.36 0.77 3.99
C PRO A 43 -2.72 2.11 4.35
N THR A 44 -2.90 2.59 5.58
CA THR A 44 -2.33 3.84 6.09
C THR A 44 -0.80 3.82 6.08
N SER A 45 -0.18 2.66 6.35
CA SER A 45 1.27 2.50 6.34
C SER A 45 1.88 2.74 4.94
N ILE A 46 1.15 2.47 3.85
CA ILE A 46 1.65 2.60 2.48
C ILE A 46 2.03 4.06 2.14
N PRO A 47 1.12 5.06 2.15
CA PRO A 47 1.47 6.44 1.83
C PRO A 47 2.49 7.04 2.80
N LEU A 48 2.42 6.66 4.09
CA LEU A 48 3.36 7.17 5.10
C LEU A 48 4.80 6.75 4.79
N ASN A 49 5.01 5.48 4.46
CA ASN A 49 6.34 4.97 4.10
C ASN A 49 6.80 5.48 2.73
N ILE A 50 5.90 5.71 1.77
CA ILE A 50 6.26 6.36 0.50
C ILE A 50 6.77 7.78 0.74
N ALA A 51 6.03 8.57 1.53
CA ALA A 51 6.39 9.95 1.84
C ALA A 51 7.73 10.03 2.60
N GLU A 52 7.89 9.18 3.62
CA GLU A 52 9.14 9.13 4.40
C GLU A 52 10.33 8.67 3.55
N GLY A 53 10.16 7.61 2.76
CA GLY A 53 11.20 7.10 1.86
C GLY A 53 11.65 8.15 0.86
N ASN A 54 10.71 8.87 0.23
CA ASN A 54 11.04 9.92 -0.73
C ASN A 54 11.85 11.08 -0.12
N GLY A 55 11.74 11.30 1.19
CA GLY A 55 12.50 12.30 1.94
C GLY A 55 13.88 11.84 2.43
N LYS A 56 14.26 10.56 2.31
CA LYS A 56 15.56 10.06 2.78
C LYS A 56 16.70 10.44 1.84
N PHE A 57 17.84 10.81 2.41
CA PHE A 57 19.02 11.22 1.64
C PHE A 57 19.78 10.05 1.02
N THR A 58 19.88 8.91 1.73
CA THR A 58 20.63 7.75 1.25
C THR A 58 19.72 6.83 0.43
N GLU A 59 20.29 6.21 -0.60
CA GLU A 59 19.62 5.20 -1.42
C GLU A 59 19.11 4.01 -0.57
N SER A 60 19.95 3.55 0.38
CA SER A 60 19.63 2.42 1.26
C SER A 60 18.41 2.70 2.15
N ASP A 61 18.37 3.87 2.81
CA ASP A 61 17.24 4.24 3.66
C ASP A 61 15.98 4.45 2.81
N ARG A 62 16.09 5.19 1.71
CA ARG A 62 14.98 5.41 0.77
C ARG A 62 14.35 4.08 0.33
N CYS A 63 15.17 3.14 -0.13
CA CYS A 63 14.69 1.83 -0.59
C CYS A 63 14.09 1.01 0.56
N ARG A 64 14.66 1.08 1.78
CA ARG A 64 14.09 0.41 2.96
C ARG A 64 12.65 0.85 3.23
N PHE A 65 12.34 2.14 3.13
CA PHE A 65 10.98 2.62 3.33
C PHE A 65 10.04 2.19 2.20
N PHE A 66 10.50 2.18 0.94
CA PHE A 66 9.71 1.63 -0.16
C PHE A 66 9.47 0.12 -0.02
N ASP A 67 10.42 -0.64 0.53
CA ASP A 67 10.22 -2.05 0.88
C ASP A 67 9.13 -2.23 1.95
N ILE A 68 9.11 -1.36 2.97
CA ILE A 68 8.06 -1.39 4.01
C ILE A 68 6.70 -1.08 3.38
N ALA A 69 6.59 -0.05 2.53
CA ALA A 69 5.36 0.26 1.81
C ALA A 69 4.91 -0.93 0.93
N ARG A 70 5.84 -1.62 0.27
CA ARG A 70 5.54 -2.83 -0.52
C ARG A 70 5.02 -3.94 0.38
N GLY A 71 5.65 -4.17 1.53
CA GLY A 71 5.20 -5.14 2.52
C GLY A 71 3.78 -4.86 3.01
N SER A 72 3.47 -3.61 3.34
CA SER A 72 2.11 -3.20 3.74
C SER A 72 1.08 -3.39 2.62
N ALA A 73 1.44 -3.14 1.36
CA ALA A 73 0.55 -3.41 0.23
C ALA A 73 0.25 -4.91 0.05
N LEU A 74 1.27 -5.78 0.18
CA LEU A 74 1.09 -7.23 0.13
C LEU A 74 0.25 -7.75 1.30
N GLU A 75 0.44 -7.18 2.48
CA GLU A 75 -0.37 -7.47 3.66
C GLU A 75 -1.84 -7.08 3.47
N CYS A 76 -2.11 -5.94 2.82
CA CYS A 76 -3.47 -5.56 2.45
C CYS A 76 -4.11 -6.59 1.50
N ALA A 77 -3.38 -7.05 0.48
CA ALA A 77 -3.87 -8.07 -0.44
C ALA A 77 -4.21 -9.38 0.30
N ALA A 78 -3.36 -9.81 1.23
CA ALA A 78 -3.62 -10.98 2.06
C ALA A 78 -4.83 -10.78 2.99
N CYS A 79 -5.05 -9.58 3.52
CA CYS A 79 -6.26 -9.27 4.30
C CYS A 79 -7.53 -9.40 3.44
N LEU A 80 -7.50 -8.94 2.18
CA LEU A 80 -8.61 -9.10 1.24
C LEU A 80 -8.91 -10.59 0.97
N ASP A 81 -7.87 -11.42 0.83
CA ASP A 81 -8.03 -12.87 0.71
C ASP A 81 -8.68 -13.49 1.95
N VAL A 82 -8.23 -13.09 3.15
CA VAL A 82 -8.79 -13.56 4.42
C VAL A 82 -10.27 -13.15 4.54
N MET A 83 -10.62 -11.93 4.18
CA MET A 83 -12.01 -11.45 4.23
C MET A 83 -12.90 -12.18 3.23
N THR A 84 -12.38 -12.46 2.02
CA THR A 84 -13.09 -13.25 0.99
C THR A 84 -13.29 -14.69 1.45
N ALA A 85 -12.25 -15.34 1.99
CA ALA A 85 -12.33 -16.71 2.52
C ALA A 85 -13.33 -16.83 3.68
N LYS A 86 -13.46 -15.77 4.48
CA LYS A 86 -14.47 -15.66 5.56
C LYS A 86 -15.85 -15.22 5.07
N ARG A 87 -16.05 -15.07 3.76
CA ARG A 87 -17.30 -14.61 3.12
C ARG A 87 -17.79 -13.26 3.68
N LYS A 88 -16.86 -12.35 3.96
CA LYS A 88 -17.15 -11.00 4.46
C LYS A 88 -17.24 -9.97 3.34
N ILE A 89 -16.55 -10.22 2.24
CA ILE A 89 -16.64 -9.42 1.01
C ILE A 89 -16.76 -10.37 -0.18
N GLU A 90 -17.38 -9.88 -1.24
CA GLU A 90 -17.44 -10.58 -2.52
C GLU A 90 -16.07 -10.62 -3.19
N ASN A 91 -15.81 -11.69 -3.94
CA ASN A 91 -14.54 -11.85 -4.66
C ASN A 91 -14.32 -10.69 -5.65
N SER A 92 -15.36 -10.24 -6.34
CA SER A 92 -15.26 -9.11 -7.28
C SER A 92 -14.81 -7.81 -6.59
N HIS A 93 -15.20 -7.60 -5.34
CA HIS A 93 -14.81 -6.44 -4.55
C HIS A 93 -13.36 -6.57 -4.08
N ALA A 94 -12.95 -7.76 -3.61
CA ALA A 94 -11.56 -8.02 -3.29
C ALA A 94 -10.62 -7.80 -4.49
N GLU A 95 -11.02 -8.24 -5.68
CA GLU A 95 -10.24 -8.05 -6.92
C GLU A 95 -10.11 -6.59 -7.33
N GLU A 96 -11.07 -5.72 -6.97
CA GLU A 96 -10.95 -4.28 -7.19
C GLU A 96 -9.80 -3.67 -6.37
N GLY A 97 -9.79 -3.92 -5.06
CA GLY A 97 -8.70 -3.46 -4.19
C GLY A 97 -7.35 -4.03 -4.58
N LYS A 98 -7.30 -5.32 -4.97
CA LYS A 98 -6.05 -5.96 -5.41
C LYS A 98 -5.48 -5.34 -6.69
N ARG A 99 -6.33 -4.90 -7.64
CA ARG A 99 -5.84 -4.19 -8.83
C ARG A 99 -5.07 -2.92 -8.46
N LEU A 100 -5.62 -2.11 -7.56
CA LEU A 100 -4.93 -0.92 -7.03
C LEU A 100 -3.61 -1.28 -6.35
N LEU A 101 -3.60 -2.36 -5.55
CA LEU A 101 -2.39 -2.81 -4.86
C LEU A 101 -1.30 -3.32 -5.81
N ILE A 102 -1.68 -4.02 -6.88
CA ILE A 102 -0.74 -4.47 -7.92
C ILE A 102 -0.06 -3.27 -8.59
N GLU A 103 -0.81 -2.22 -8.91
CA GLU A 103 -0.27 -0.99 -9.48
C GLU A 103 0.71 -0.31 -8.51
N ILE A 104 0.31 -0.16 -7.24
CA ILE A 104 1.16 0.41 -6.18
C ILE A 104 2.46 -0.39 -6.02
N VAL A 105 2.38 -1.72 -5.91
CA VAL A 105 3.55 -2.60 -5.78
C VAL A 105 4.47 -2.48 -7.00
N SER A 106 3.91 -2.43 -8.21
CA SER A 106 4.68 -2.30 -9.44
C SER A 106 5.45 -0.97 -9.47
N MET A 107 4.82 0.12 -9.07
CA MET A 107 5.49 1.43 -8.98
C MET A 107 6.55 1.48 -7.87
N LEU A 108 6.29 0.86 -6.72
CA LEU A 108 7.28 0.75 -5.63
C LEU A 108 8.52 -0.05 -6.06
N VAL A 109 8.33 -1.16 -6.77
CA VAL A 109 9.45 -1.93 -7.34
C VAL A 109 10.23 -1.09 -8.34
N GLY A 110 9.55 -0.33 -9.20
CA GLY A 110 10.17 0.64 -10.11
C GLY A 110 11.01 1.68 -9.38
N LEU A 111 10.47 2.28 -8.31
CA LEU A 111 11.17 3.25 -7.47
C LEU A 111 12.39 2.64 -6.77
N ILE A 112 12.29 1.42 -6.23
CA ILE A 112 13.43 0.74 -5.60
C ILE A 112 14.54 0.51 -6.63
N ARG A 113 14.20 -0.01 -7.81
CA ARG A 113 15.17 -0.27 -8.88
C ARG A 113 15.81 1.01 -9.44
N SER A 114 15.06 2.11 -9.50
CA SER A 114 15.61 3.39 -9.96
C SER A 114 16.50 4.08 -8.92
N ASN A 115 16.40 3.71 -7.65
CA ASN A 115 17.17 4.28 -6.54
C ASN A 115 18.24 3.32 -6.00
N SER A 116 18.43 2.13 -6.59
CA SER A 116 19.48 1.20 -6.19
C SER A 116 19.92 0.33 -7.37
N ALA A 117 21.21 0.38 -7.70
CA ALA A 117 21.80 -0.47 -8.75
C ALA A 117 21.88 -1.96 -8.35
N GLU A 118 21.86 -2.24 -7.04
CA GLU A 118 22.09 -3.58 -6.45
C GLU A 118 20.77 -4.36 -6.24
N ARG A 119 19.65 -3.66 -6.02
CA ARG A 119 18.34 -4.27 -5.72
C ARG A 119 17.51 -4.52 -6.97
N LYS A 120 17.95 -5.48 -7.81
CA LYS A 120 17.30 -5.83 -9.09
C LYS A 120 16.22 -6.91 -9.02
N HIS A 121 16.07 -7.59 -7.88
CA HIS A 121 15.11 -8.70 -7.73
C HIS A 121 13.75 -8.19 -7.25
#